data_AF-A0A7W3ZFK6-F1
#
_entry.id   AF-A0A7W3ZFK6-F1
#
_cell.length_a   1.000
_cell.length_b   1.000
_cell.length_c   1.000
_cell.angle_alpha   90.00
_cell.angle_beta   90.00
_cell.angle_gamma   90.00
#
_symmetry.space_group_name_H-M   'P 1'
#
loop_
_entity.id
_entity.type
_entity.pdbx_description
1 polymer ?
#
loop_
_entity_poly.entity_id
_entity_poly.type
_entity_poly.pdbx_seq_one_letter_code
_entity_poly.pdbx_strand_id
1 'polypeptide(L)'
;MSDTATAEGGATTNGRLSHRQILTVLSGLMLGMFLAALDQTIVSSAMKTIADELHGQSLQAWATTAYLITATLSTPLYGKLSDLFGRKPMYLTAISLFLAGSLASAMAGSMYELAAFRAFQGLGAGGLMSLALAIITDITSPRERSRYQGYFMAVFGVSSVAGPVVGGFFAGLDSFAGLTGWRWVFMVNVPIALAALVVVSKVLNLPHTRVDQKVDFLGAGALTVGLVPLLLVAEQGREWGWGSPASLAMYLVGALGVALFVWQERRMGDAALLPLRLFRSGVFRVSTLVTVIQGIGMFGAMMSLPLYLQIVKGATPTQAGLQMLPLTLGIMVASLGSGRIITRTGRYKGFAVAGLGLMAAAVYAFSMIGVDTALGVVMAIAFVLGLGLGSTMQTLTLAATNDVTPRDIGVATSSVTFFRQIGGTAGTAVFLSILFSTVGDRIAAAVRSAMASPAYTAALAQHPEFARQMASGGLDVNDTSFLSTLDPVLARPILEGFSSSMSTVFLIGGAVLTVGFALVWLLREKPLSDKSAMEQRAEQEAGELALAG
;
A
#
# COMPACT_ATOMS: atom_id res chain seq x y z
N MET A 1 43.18 -27.09 45.86
CA MET A 1 42.42 -25.96 46.43
C MET A 1 43.14 -24.72 45.93
N SER A 2 42.62 -23.88 45.04
CA SER A 2 41.24 -23.45 44.77
C SER A 2 41.13 -22.87 43.36
N ASP A 3 39.96 -23.11 42.76
CA ASP A 3 39.31 -22.50 41.60
C ASP A 3 39.99 -21.35 40.85
N THR A 4 40.14 -21.55 39.54
CA THR A 4 40.02 -20.48 38.55
C THR A 4 39.13 -21.00 37.42
N ALA A 5 37.84 -20.69 37.52
CA ALA A 5 36.84 -20.98 36.49
C ALA A 5 37.13 -20.11 35.26
N THR A 6 37.71 -20.70 34.23
CA THR A 6 37.71 -20.15 32.87
C THR A 6 36.29 -20.22 32.33
N ALA A 7 35.64 -19.06 32.26
CA ALA A 7 34.43 -18.86 31.49
C ALA A 7 34.75 -19.10 30.01
N GLU A 8 34.41 -20.28 29.50
CA GLU A 8 34.41 -20.56 28.06
C GLU A 8 33.36 -19.67 27.39
N GLY A 9 33.85 -18.68 26.66
CA GLY A 9 33.07 -17.88 25.74
C GLY A 9 32.37 -18.79 24.74
N GLY A 10 31.04 -18.66 24.66
CA GLY A 10 30.21 -19.32 23.66
C GLY A 10 30.68 -18.94 22.26
N ALA A 11 31.53 -19.79 21.69
CA ALA A 11 31.87 -19.77 20.28
C ALA A 11 30.57 -19.88 19.47
N THR A 12 30.31 -18.84 18.69
CA THR A 12 29.23 -18.73 17.71
C THR A 12 29.44 -19.78 16.62
N THR A 13 28.97 -20.99 16.88
CA THR A 13 28.94 -22.09 15.93
C THR A 13 27.84 -21.84 14.90
N ASN A 14 28.27 -21.52 13.68
CA ASN A 14 27.48 -21.25 12.47
C ASN A 14 26.67 -19.94 12.53
N GLY A 15 26.89 -19.01 11.61
CA GLY A 15 26.25 -17.68 11.53
C GLY A 15 24.73 -17.65 11.30
N ARG A 16 23.97 -18.47 12.01
CA ARG A 16 22.52 -18.47 12.10
C ARG A 16 22.14 -17.84 13.43
N LEU A 17 21.44 -16.70 13.37
CA LEU A 17 20.92 -16.02 14.55
C LEU A 17 20.05 -16.98 15.37
N SER A 18 20.17 -16.95 16.71
CA SER A 18 19.29 -17.73 17.58
C SER A 18 17.84 -17.27 17.45
N HIS A 19 16.87 -18.15 17.73
CA HIS A 19 15.44 -17.82 17.64
C HIS A 19 15.08 -16.57 18.48
N ARG A 20 15.69 -16.43 19.67
CA ARG A 20 15.51 -15.23 20.51
C ARG A 20 16.04 -13.98 19.82
N GLN A 21 17.21 -14.02 19.19
CA GLN A 21 17.76 -12.90 18.43
C GLN A 21 16.87 -12.55 17.22
N ILE A 22 16.36 -13.55 16.50
CA ILE A 22 15.44 -13.34 15.38
C ILE A 22 14.17 -12.63 15.84
N LEU A 23 13.56 -13.06 16.95
CA LEU A 23 12.36 -12.40 17.49
C LEU A 23 12.62 -10.97 17.96
N THR A 24 13.77 -10.69 18.57
CA THR A 24 14.13 -9.32 18.97
C THR A 24 14.42 -8.42 17.76
N VAL A 25 15.06 -8.96 16.71
CA VAL A 25 15.21 -8.22 15.44
C VAL A 25 13.84 -7.94 14.84
N LEU A 26 12.99 -8.97 14.81
CA LEU A 26 11.65 -8.90 14.24
C LEU A 26 10.80 -7.84 14.96
N SER A 27 10.88 -7.70 16.29
CA SER A 27 10.11 -6.67 16.99
C SER A 27 10.48 -5.25 16.55
N GLY A 28 11.76 -4.95 16.35
CA GLY A 28 12.22 -3.67 15.79
C GLY A 28 11.75 -3.43 14.35
N LEU A 29 11.76 -4.48 13.52
CA LEU A 29 11.24 -4.40 12.15
C LEU A 29 9.72 -4.18 12.15
N MET A 30 8.98 -4.93 12.96
CA MET A 30 7.53 -4.81 13.08
C MET A 30 7.11 -3.43 13.60
N LEU A 31 7.88 -2.81 14.52
CA LEU A 31 7.63 -1.44 14.97
C LEU A 31 7.77 -0.43 13.82
N GLY A 32 8.81 -0.54 13.00
CA GLY A 32 8.98 0.34 11.83
C GLY A 32 7.91 0.11 10.75
N MET A 33 7.47 -1.14 10.55
CA MET A 33 6.36 -1.43 9.65
C MET A 33 5.02 -0.93 10.20
N PHE A 34 4.78 -1.09 11.49
CA PHE A 34 3.61 -0.56 12.18
C PHE A 34 3.53 0.96 12.04
N LEU A 35 4.66 1.64 12.23
CA LEU A 35 4.79 3.09 12.05
C LEU A 35 4.35 3.53 10.64
N ALA A 36 4.87 2.88 9.59
CA ALA A 36 4.52 3.21 8.21
C ALA A 36 3.04 2.93 7.87
N ALA A 37 2.50 1.82 8.36
CA ALA A 37 1.12 1.44 8.09
C ALA A 37 0.11 2.28 8.92
N LEU A 38 0.44 2.56 10.18
CA LEU A 38 -0.37 3.42 11.06
C LEU A 38 -0.50 4.81 10.46
N ASP A 39 0.61 5.41 10.01
CA ASP A 39 0.64 6.76 9.44
C ASP A 39 -0.26 6.93 8.20
N GLN A 40 -0.32 5.94 7.31
CA GLN A 40 -1.24 5.99 6.17
C GLN A 40 -2.70 6.05 6.63
N THR A 41 -3.04 5.24 7.63
CA THR A 41 -4.42 5.06 8.08
C THR A 41 -4.90 6.17 9.02
N ILE A 42 -4.02 6.69 9.88
CA ILE A 42 -4.31 7.77 10.83
C ILE A 42 -4.53 9.10 10.08
N VAL A 43 -3.67 9.43 9.12
CA VAL A 43 -3.75 10.66 8.32
C VAL A 43 -5.00 10.64 7.45
N SER A 44 -5.35 9.50 6.85
CA SER A 44 -6.57 9.36 6.06
C SER A 44 -7.83 9.70 6.87
N SER A 45 -7.87 9.38 8.16
CA SER A 45 -9.04 9.66 9.01
C SER A 45 -9.14 11.10 9.49
N ALA A 46 -8.01 11.80 9.58
CA ALA A 46 -7.92 13.19 10.04
C ALA A 46 -7.84 14.21 8.90
N MET A 47 -7.72 13.76 7.64
CA MET A 47 -7.41 14.61 6.49
C MET A 47 -8.38 15.77 6.31
N LYS A 48 -9.68 15.52 6.51
CA LYS A 48 -10.70 16.55 6.41
C LYS A 48 -10.46 17.68 7.41
N THR A 49 -10.33 17.35 8.70
CA THR A 49 -10.04 18.32 9.77
C THR A 49 -8.77 19.11 9.49
N ILE A 50 -7.70 18.42 9.06
CA ILE A 50 -6.42 19.06 8.71
C ILE A 50 -6.62 20.10 7.60
N ALA A 51 -7.38 19.75 6.56
CA ALA A 51 -7.63 20.65 5.45
C ALA A 51 -8.54 21.82 5.80
N ASP A 52 -9.48 21.61 6.72
CA ASP A 52 -10.34 22.66 7.25
C ASP A 52 -9.54 23.70 8.05
N GLU A 53 -8.64 23.24 8.91
CA GLU A 53 -7.77 24.12 9.69
C GLU A 53 -6.67 24.80 8.87
N LEU A 54 -6.16 24.15 7.82
CA LEU A 54 -5.13 24.70 6.94
C LEU A 54 -5.71 25.48 5.74
N HIS A 55 -7.03 25.64 5.69
CA HIS A 55 -7.76 26.31 4.60
C HIS A 55 -7.37 25.80 3.20
N GLY A 56 -7.17 24.48 3.07
CA GLY A 56 -6.57 23.83 1.92
C GLY A 56 -7.39 22.66 1.38
N GLN A 57 -8.72 22.79 1.32
CA GLN A 57 -9.64 21.70 0.98
C GLN A 57 -9.36 21.07 -0.39
N SER A 58 -8.99 21.85 -1.39
CA SER A 58 -8.64 21.38 -2.74
C SER A 58 -7.30 20.62 -2.80
N LEU A 59 -6.49 20.69 -1.75
CA LEU A 59 -5.14 20.12 -1.69
C LEU A 59 -5.06 18.87 -0.77
N GLN A 60 -6.20 18.35 -0.31
CA GLN A 60 -6.29 17.12 0.49
C GLN A 60 -5.65 15.91 -0.17
N ALA A 61 -6.00 15.70 -1.44
CA ALA A 61 -5.49 14.57 -2.21
C ALA A 61 -3.95 14.68 -2.40
N TRP A 62 -3.44 15.90 -2.60
CA TRP A 62 -2.01 16.18 -2.76
C TRP A 62 -1.15 15.72 -1.58
N ALA A 63 -1.59 15.95 -0.34
CA ALA A 63 -0.82 15.53 0.84
C ALA A 63 -0.70 14.00 0.97
N THR A 64 -1.69 13.26 0.47
CA THR A 64 -1.68 11.79 0.45
C THR A 64 -0.88 11.28 -0.75
N THR A 65 -1.11 11.85 -1.93
CA THR A 65 -0.43 11.46 -3.16
C THR A 65 1.06 11.72 -3.08
N ALA A 66 1.50 12.88 -2.59
CA ALA A 66 2.92 13.21 -2.47
C ALA A 66 3.67 12.18 -1.62
N TYR A 67 3.08 11.76 -0.50
CA TYR A 67 3.62 10.69 0.34
C TYR A 67 3.67 9.33 -0.38
N LEU A 68 2.58 8.93 -1.04
CA LEU A 68 2.52 7.64 -1.73
C LEU A 68 3.51 7.57 -2.89
N ILE A 69 3.67 8.67 -3.63
CA ILE A 69 4.61 8.77 -4.73
C ILE A 69 6.05 8.60 -4.24
N THR A 70 6.46 9.38 -3.24
CA THR A 70 7.85 9.30 -2.75
C THR A 70 8.13 7.99 -2.06
N ALA A 71 7.16 7.39 -1.36
CA ALA A 71 7.27 6.04 -0.81
C ALA A 71 7.41 4.96 -1.89
N THR A 72 6.68 5.12 -3.00
CA THR A 72 6.75 4.18 -4.12
C THR A 72 8.10 4.27 -4.84
N LEU A 73 8.57 5.49 -5.09
CA LEU A 73 9.84 5.75 -5.77
C LEU A 73 11.06 5.36 -4.90
N SER A 74 10.98 5.53 -3.58
CA SER A 74 12.08 5.21 -2.67
C SER A 74 12.23 3.70 -2.46
N THR A 75 11.16 2.91 -2.60
CA THR A 75 11.18 1.45 -2.40
C THR A 75 12.28 0.70 -3.19
N PRO A 76 12.39 0.83 -4.52
CA PRO A 76 13.46 0.17 -5.28
C PRO A 76 14.85 0.72 -4.95
N LEU A 77 14.96 2.01 -4.66
CA LEU A 77 16.20 2.65 -4.22
C LEU A 77 16.72 2.03 -2.92
N TYR A 78 15.85 1.85 -1.92
CA TYR A 78 16.22 1.20 -0.67
C TYR A 78 16.65 -0.24 -0.84
N GLY A 79 16.01 -1.00 -1.73
CA GLY A 79 16.44 -2.37 -2.07
C GLY A 79 17.91 -2.40 -2.47
N LYS A 80 18.29 -1.57 -3.44
CA LYS A 80 19.66 -1.51 -3.94
C LYS A 80 20.64 -0.87 -2.97
N LEU A 81 20.28 0.28 -2.39
CA LEU A 81 21.14 0.98 -1.43
C LEU A 81 21.43 0.12 -0.20
N SER A 82 20.48 -0.72 0.24
CA SER A 82 20.71 -1.63 1.36
C SER A 82 21.52 -2.87 1.00
N ASP A 83 21.60 -3.26 -0.27
CA ASP A 83 22.58 -4.24 -0.74
C ASP A 83 24.01 -3.66 -0.74
N LEU A 84 24.16 -2.34 -0.94
CA LEU A 84 25.47 -1.66 -0.98
C LEU A 84 25.99 -1.25 0.41
N PHE A 85 25.16 -0.53 1.16
CA PHE A 85 25.51 0.06 2.46
C PHE A 85 25.15 -0.84 3.64
N GLY A 86 24.39 -1.90 3.39
CA GLY A 86 23.93 -2.85 4.40
C GLY A 86 22.53 -2.53 4.92
N ARG A 87 21.86 -3.57 5.42
CA ARG A 87 20.47 -3.50 5.87
C ARG A 87 20.26 -2.57 7.07
N LYS A 88 21.13 -2.66 8.08
CA LYS A 88 21.02 -1.88 9.33
C LYS A 88 21.07 -0.36 9.12
N PRO A 89 22.12 0.22 8.51
CA PRO A 89 22.21 1.66 8.35
C PRO A 89 21.05 2.20 7.50
N MET A 90 20.68 1.50 6.43
CA MET A 90 19.57 1.94 5.58
C MET A 90 18.21 1.91 6.30
N TYR A 91 17.97 0.92 7.17
CA TYR A 91 16.75 0.87 7.96
C TYR A 91 16.69 1.99 9.01
N LEU A 92 17.82 2.29 9.66
CA LEU A 92 17.92 3.44 10.56
C LEU A 92 17.72 4.76 9.82
N THR A 93 18.28 4.93 8.62
CA THR A 93 18.03 6.10 7.77
C THR A 93 16.55 6.24 7.42
N ALA A 94 15.87 5.13 7.07
CA ALA A 94 14.44 5.14 6.78
C ALA A 94 13.59 5.60 7.99
N ILE A 95 13.88 5.06 9.19
CA ILE A 95 13.23 5.49 10.44
C ILE A 95 13.49 6.97 10.71
N SER A 96 14.73 7.44 10.57
CA SER A 96 15.11 8.83 10.83
C SER A 96 14.45 9.82 9.88
N LEU A 97 14.41 9.52 8.57
CA LEU A 97 13.71 10.35 7.58
C LEU A 97 12.21 10.40 7.86
N PHE A 98 11.62 9.26 8.20
CA PHE A 98 10.22 9.20 8.57
C PHE A 98 9.91 10.01 9.83
N LEU A 99 10.75 9.90 10.86
CA LEU A 99 10.62 10.64 12.11
C LEU A 99 10.72 12.16 11.87
N ALA A 100 11.73 12.59 11.12
CA ALA A 100 11.92 14.00 10.77
C ALA A 100 10.74 14.53 9.93
N GLY A 101 10.25 13.75 8.96
CA GLY A 101 9.07 14.11 8.19
C GLY A 101 7.78 14.18 9.02
N SER A 102 7.63 13.31 10.02
CA SER A 102 6.50 13.35 10.96
C SER A 102 6.53 14.63 11.81
N LEU A 103 7.70 14.98 12.34
CA LEU A 103 7.88 16.23 13.11
C LEU A 103 7.63 17.46 12.24
N ALA A 104 8.15 17.48 11.01
CA ALA A 104 7.91 18.59 10.08
C ALA A 104 6.42 18.72 9.72
N SER A 105 5.73 17.59 9.47
CA SER A 105 4.28 17.57 9.18
C SER A 105 3.44 18.11 10.34
N ALA A 106 3.83 17.83 11.60
CA ALA A 106 3.18 18.40 12.78
C ALA A 106 3.34 19.93 12.89
N MET A 107 4.39 20.48 12.27
CA MET A 107 4.70 21.91 12.27
C MET A 107 4.17 22.65 11.04
N ALA A 108 3.48 21.96 10.11
CA ALA A 108 2.98 22.58 8.89
C ALA A 108 2.00 23.72 9.20
N GLY A 109 2.20 24.86 8.53
CA GLY A 109 1.33 26.03 8.58
C GLY A 109 0.42 26.17 7.36
N SER A 110 0.67 25.39 6.30
CA SER A 110 -0.19 25.36 5.11
C SER A 110 -0.27 23.96 4.51
N MET A 111 -1.26 23.74 3.64
CA MET A 111 -1.43 22.45 2.98
C MET A 111 -0.29 22.12 1.98
N TYR A 112 0.33 23.14 1.39
CA TYR A 112 1.52 22.97 0.53
C TYR A 112 2.74 22.51 1.33
N GLU A 113 2.98 23.13 2.49
CA GLU A 113 4.04 22.71 3.41
C GLU A 113 3.79 21.28 3.90
N LEU A 114 2.54 20.96 4.27
CA LEU A 114 2.18 19.62 4.66
C LEU A 114 2.46 18.62 3.54
N ALA A 115 2.05 18.91 2.30
CA ALA A 115 2.32 18.05 1.15
C ALA A 115 3.84 17.86 0.91
N ALA A 116 4.65 18.90 1.07
CA ALA A 116 6.11 18.82 0.96
C ALA A 116 6.73 17.96 2.08
N PHE A 117 6.30 18.14 3.33
CA PHE A 117 6.77 17.34 4.46
C PHE A 117 6.30 15.89 4.36
N ARG A 118 5.11 15.65 3.84
CA ARG A 118 4.58 14.32 3.50
C ARG A 118 5.39 13.66 2.39
N ALA A 119 5.78 14.40 1.36
CA ALA A 119 6.69 13.91 0.33
C ALA A 119 8.04 13.48 0.95
N PHE A 120 8.61 14.30 1.84
CA PHE A 120 9.84 13.97 2.55
C PHE A 120 9.68 12.74 3.47
N GLN A 121 8.59 12.67 4.23
CA GLN A 121 8.26 11.55 5.10
C GLN A 121 8.08 10.24 4.32
N GLY A 122 7.46 10.31 3.14
CA GLY A 122 7.24 9.17 2.24
C GLY A 122 8.55 8.53 1.77
N LEU A 123 9.64 9.31 1.64
CA LEU A 123 10.97 8.73 1.39
C LEU A 123 11.32 7.68 2.44
N GLY A 124 11.16 8.00 3.73
CA GLY A 124 11.38 7.04 4.82
C GLY A 124 10.39 5.86 4.80
N ALA A 125 9.11 6.11 4.51
CA ALA A 125 8.06 5.10 4.52
C ALA A 125 8.32 3.94 3.54
N GLY A 126 8.77 4.24 2.32
CA GLY A 126 9.13 3.21 1.34
C GLY A 126 10.27 2.30 1.81
N GLY A 127 11.24 2.85 2.54
CA GLY A 127 12.31 2.11 3.17
C GLY A 127 11.82 1.21 4.32
N LEU A 128 10.93 1.70 5.17
CA LEU A 128 10.39 0.95 6.31
C LEU A 128 9.69 -0.35 5.88
N MET A 129 8.88 -0.29 4.82
CA MET A 129 8.18 -1.48 4.33
C MET A 129 9.11 -2.42 3.56
N SER A 130 9.92 -1.89 2.63
CA SER A 130 10.73 -2.71 1.73
C SER A 130 11.90 -3.39 2.43
N LEU A 131 12.64 -2.66 3.27
CA LEU A 131 13.80 -3.19 3.97
C LEU A 131 13.40 -4.21 5.04
N ALA A 132 12.28 -4.00 5.72
CA ALA A 132 11.81 -4.97 6.70
C ALA A 132 11.48 -6.31 6.04
N LEU A 133 10.86 -6.31 4.84
CA LEU A 133 10.66 -7.52 4.06
C LEU A 133 12.00 -8.16 3.65
N ALA A 134 12.94 -7.37 3.12
CA ALA A 134 14.26 -7.86 2.72
C ALA A 134 15.05 -8.47 3.90
N ILE A 135 15.08 -7.79 5.04
CA ILE A 135 15.75 -8.26 6.26
C ILE A 135 15.13 -9.56 6.75
N ILE A 136 13.79 -9.66 6.77
CA ILE A 136 13.12 -10.91 7.14
C ILE A 136 13.51 -12.02 6.18
N THR A 137 13.58 -11.76 4.86
CA THR A 137 14.01 -12.79 3.91
C THR A 137 15.47 -13.22 4.08
N ASP A 138 16.34 -12.31 4.52
CA ASP A 138 17.77 -12.59 4.74
C ASP A 138 18.00 -13.40 6.03
N ILE A 139 17.24 -13.14 7.10
CA ILE A 139 17.45 -13.81 8.40
C ILE A 139 16.60 -15.07 8.61
N THR A 140 15.60 -15.31 7.76
CA THR A 140 14.65 -16.43 7.94
C THR A 140 14.70 -17.43 6.80
N SER A 141 14.61 -18.71 7.16
CA SER A 141 14.57 -19.79 6.18
C SER A 141 13.26 -19.73 5.36
N PRO A 142 13.25 -20.16 4.08
CA PRO A 142 12.05 -20.13 3.23
C PRO A 142 10.80 -20.76 3.88
N ARG A 143 10.99 -21.78 4.71
CA ARG A 143 9.90 -22.47 5.43
C ARG A 143 9.29 -21.63 6.55
N GLU A 144 10.07 -20.75 7.17
CA GLU A 144 9.61 -19.89 8.26
C GLU A 144 9.13 -18.52 7.77
N ARG A 145 9.53 -18.09 6.56
CA ARG A 145 9.10 -16.82 5.94
C ARG A 145 7.58 -16.64 5.96
N SER A 146 6.82 -17.71 5.74
CA SER A 146 5.35 -17.68 5.78
C SER A 146 4.78 -17.32 7.15
N ARG A 147 5.40 -17.81 8.24
CA ARG A 147 5.03 -17.46 9.62
C ARG A 147 5.31 -15.98 9.90
N TYR A 148 6.47 -15.48 9.48
CA TYR A 148 6.87 -14.09 9.72
C TYR A 148 6.09 -13.08 8.86
N GLN A 149 5.73 -13.45 7.63
CA GLN A 149 4.77 -12.68 6.82
C GLN A 149 3.38 -12.60 7.48
N GLY A 150 2.97 -13.63 8.21
CA GLY A 150 1.76 -13.57 9.04
C GLY A 150 1.82 -12.47 10.11
N TYR A 151 2.98 -12.26 10.76
CA TYR A 151 3.15 -11.15 11.71
C TYR A 151 3.10 -9.79 11.03
N PHE A 152 3.68 -9.66 9.84
CA PHE A 152 3.56 -8.44 9.05
C PHE A 152 2.09 -8.10 8.75
N MET A 153 1.31 -9.09 8.33
CA MET A 153 -0.12 -8.90 8.06
C MET A 153 -0.92 -8.59 9.34
N ALA A 154 -0.55 -9.19 10.47
CA ALA A 154 -1.14 -8.85 11.76
C ALA A 154 -0.87 -7.40 12.15
N VAL A 155 0.37 -6.93 11.96
CA VAL A 155 0.74 -5.52 12.16
C VAL A 155 -0.08 -4.61 11.26
N PHE A 156 -0.20 -4.94 9.97
CA PHE A 156 -1.00 -4.16 9.01
C PHE A 156 -2.48 -4.10 9.41
N GLY A 157 -3.03 -5.23 9.88
CA GLY A 157 -4.37 -5.32 10.42
C GLY A 157 -4.59 -4.45 11.65
N VAL A 158 -3.70 -4.55 12.65
CA VAL A 158 -3.77 -3.73 13.85
C VAL A 158 -3.66 -2.25 13.51
N SER A 159 -2.74 -1.86 12.62
CA SER A 159 -2.63 -0.47 12.16
C SER A 159 -3.89 0.01 11.44
N SER A 160 -4.55 -0.82 10.63
CA SER A 160 -5.77 -0.43 9.91
C SER A 160 -6.94 -0.07 10.83
N VAL A 161 -6.97 -0.61 12.05
CA VAL A 161 -7.97 -0.27 13.08
C VAL A 161 -7.46 0.86 13.97
N ALA A 162 -6.22 0.76 14.44
CA ALA A 162 -5.63 1.74 15.32
C ALA A 162 -5.54 3.13 14.68
N GLY A 163 -5.25 3.19 13.38
CA GLY A 163 -5.13 4.45 12.63
C GLY A 163 -6.39 5.30 12.71
N PRO A 164 -7.53 4.86 12.18
CA PRO A 164 -8.76 5.66 12.21
C PRO A 164 -9.23 6.01 13.63
N VAL A 165 -9.02 5.11 14.60
CA VAL A 165 -9.39 5.34 16.00
C VAL A 165 -8.55 6.45 16.61
N VAL A 166 -7.23 6.34 16.51
CA VAL A 166 -6.29 7.30 17.08
C VAL A 166 -6.36 8.63 16.32
N GLY A 167 -6.51 8.58 15.00
CA GLY A 167 -6.57 9.76 14.14
C GLY A 167 -7.86 10.54 14.35
N GLY A 168 -9.01 9.87 14.38
CA GLY A 168 -10.29 10.50 14.71
C GLY A 168 -10.33 11.07 16.13
N PHE A 169 -9.73 10.38 17.10
CA PHE A 169 -9.61 10.88 18.47
C PHE A 169 -8.81 12.18 18.53
N PHE A 170 -7.61 12.22 17.93
CA PHE A 170 -6.77 13.43 17.97
C PHE A 170 -7.32 14.55 17.10
N ALA A 171 -7.86 14.26 15.92
CA ALA A 171 -8.49 15.26 15.06
C ALA A 171 -9.73 15.90 15.70
N GLY A 172 -10.44 15.20 16.57
CA GLY A 172 -11.60 15.74 17.29
C GLY A 172 -11.28 16.60 18.51
N LEU A 173 -10.00 16.76 18.88
CA LEU A 173 -9.59 17.58 20.02
C LEU A 173 -9.24 19.00 19.57
N ASP A 174 -9.82 20.02 20.21
CA ASP A 174 -9.48 21.43 19.94
C ASP A 174 -8.00 21.70 20.25
N SER A 175 -7.52 21.21 21.39
CA SER A 175 -6.11 21.24 21.75
C SER A 175 -5.74 20.07 22.65
N PHE A 176 -4.51 19.58 22.51
CA PHE A 176 -3.94 18.57 23.37
C PHE A 176 -2.47 18.91 23.66
N ALA A 177 -2.12 19.00 24.95
CA ALA A 177 -0.77 19.31 25.42
C ALA A 177 -0.11 20.54 24.73
N GLY A 178 -0.90 21.60 24.48
CA GLY A 178 -0.43 22.88 23.92
C GLY A 178 -0.34 22.95 22.39
N LEU A 179 -0.71 21.88 21.69
CA LEU A 179 -0.79 21.84 20.22
C LEU A 179 -2.22 21.57 19.78
N THR A 180 -2.58 22.01 18.57
CA THR A 180 -3.87 21.68 17.96
C THR A 180 -4.01 20.17 17.78
N GLY A 181 -5.21 19.63 18.01
CA GLY A 181 -5.42 18.18 18.09
C GLY A 181 -4.92 17.41 16.87
N TRP A 182 -5.15 17.89 15.65
CA TRP A 182 -4.70 17.19 14.44
C TRP A 182 -3.17 17.05 14.34
N ARG A 183 -2.38 17.93 14.96
CA ARG A 183 -0.90 17.83 14.91
C ARG A 183 -0.42 16.56 15.60
N TRP A 184 -1.20 16.04 16.56
CA TRP A 184 -0.91 14.78 17.23
C TRP A 184 -1.06 13.55 16.33
N VAL A 185 -1.80 13.66 15.23
CA VAL A 185 -1.83 12.62 14.18
C VAL A 185 -0.42 12.29 13.69
N PHE A 186 0.45 13.30 13.60
CA PHE A 186 1.85 13.12 13.24
C PHE A 186 2.76 12.90 14.45
N MET A 187 2.47 13.52 15.61
CA MET A 187 3.31 13.35 16.80
C MET A 187 3.23 11.95 17.41
N VAL A 188 2.12 11.21 17.25
CA VAL A 188 1.99 9.81 17.69
C VAL A 188 3.09 8.91 17.10
N ASN A 189 3.52 9.22 15.88
CA ASN A 189 4.60 8.49 15.21
C ASN A 189 5.96 8.68 15.90
N VAL A 190 6.19 9.81 16.57
CA VAL A 190 7.48 10.18 17.17
C VAL A 190 7.95 9.19 18.25
N PRO A 191 7.18 8.91 19.32
CA PRO A 191 7.62 7.97 20.36
C PRO A 191 7.82 6.55 19.79
N ILE A 192 6.97 6.13 18.84
CA ILE A 192 7.07 4.82 18.20
C ILE A 192 8.35 4.73 17.36
N ALA A 193 8.66 5.77 16.57
CA ALA A 193 9.86 5.84 15.75
C ALA A 193 11.14 5.87 16.61
N LEU A 194 11.14 6.62 17.72
CA LEU A 194 12.26 6.63 18.67
C LEU A 194 12.47 5.24 19.29
N ALA A 195 11.40 4.58 19.71
CA ALA A 195 11.48 3.20 20.21
C ALA A 195 12.04 2.24 19.15
N ALA A 196 11.54 2.33 17.91
CA ALA A 196 12.06 1.53 16.79
C ALA A 196 13.55 1.80 16.53
N LEU A 197 13.98 3.06 16.56
CA LEU A 197 15.37 3.47 16.34
C LEU A 197 16.29 2.90 17.43
N VAL A 198 15.87 2.95 18.69
CA VAL A 198 16.61 2.36 19.83
C VAL A 198 16.69 0.83 19.70
N VAL A 199 15.58 0.17 19.39
CA VAL A 199 15.55 -1.30 19.26
C VAL A 199 16.42 -1.76 18.08
N VAL A 200 16.24 -1.16 16.91
CA VAL A 200 17.00 -1.52 15.70
C VAL A 200 18.49 -1.24 15.87
N SER A 201 18.86 -0.08 16.44
CA SER A 201 20.28 0.27 16.63
C SER A 201 21.02 -0.72 17.54
N LYS A 202 20.35 -1.22 18.58
CA LYS A 202 20.93 -2.19 19.51
C LYS A 202 20.92 -3.63 18.99
N VAL A 203 19.85 -4.02 18.28
CA VAL A 203 19.56 -5.44 18.04
C VAL A 203 19.89 -5.90 16.61
N LEU A 204 19.74 -5.02 15.61
CA LEU A 204 19.94 -5.41 14.20
C LEU A 204 21.43 -5.41 13.86
N ASN A 205 22.14 -6.48 14.21
CA ASN A 205 23.54 -6.70 13.83
C ASN A 205 23.60 -7.81 12.77
N LEU A 206 23.66 -7.41 11.50
CA LEU A 206 23.77 -8.34 10.38
C LEU A 206 25.17 -8.26 9.77
N PRO A 207 25.81 -9.40 9.46
CA PRO A 207 27.03 -9.42 8.66
C PRO A 207 26.75 -8.75 7.31
N HIS A 208 27.57 -7.78 6.93
CA HIS A 208 27.45 -7.09 5.65
C HIS A 208 28.67 -7.39 4.79
N THR A 209 28.47 -8.10 3.69
CA THR A 209 29.45 -8.19 2.60
C THR A 209 29.15 -7.08 1.61
N ARG A 210 30.06 -6.10 1.55
CA ARG A 210 29.92 -4.96 0.65
C ARG A 210 29.98 -5.43 -0.80
N VAL A 211 28.94 -5.16 -1.56
CA VAL A 211 28.91 -5.37 -3.01
C VAL A 211 29.29 -4.05 -3.67
N ASP A 212 30.33 -4.02 -4.50
CA ASP A 212 30.71 -2.82 -5.26
C ASP A 212 29.84 -2.70 -6.52
N GLN A 213 28.74 -1.96 -6.41
CA GLN A 213 27.84 -1.66 -7.54
C GLN A 213 27.50 -0.17 -7.59
N LYS A 214 27.36 0.37 -8.80
CA LYS A 214 27.00 1.78 -9.03
C LYS A 214 25.51 2.01 -8.72
N VAL A 215 25.22 3.13 -8.04
CA VAL A 215 23.84 3.58 -7.81
C VAL A 215 23.32 4.32 -9.04
N ASP A 216 22.15 3.95 -9.54
CA ASP A 216 21.53 4.58 -10.70
C ASP A 216 20.62 5.76 -10.29
N PHE A 217 21.24 6.86 -9.85
CA PHE A 217 20.53 8.08 -9.48
C PHE A 217 19.79 8.72 -10.66
N LEU A 218 20.35 8.60 -11.87
CA LEU A 218 19.73 9.10 -13.09
C LEU A 218 18.48 8.29 -13.45
N GLY A 219 18.51 6.97 -13.30
CA GLY A 219 17.34 6.11 -13.45
C GLY A 219 16.24 6.47 -12.46
N ALA A 220 16.57 6.69 -11.19
CA ALA A 220 15.59 7.14 -10.20
C ALA A 220 14.99 8.52 -10.52
N GLY A 221 15.82 9.47 -10.97
CA GLY A 221 15.35 10.79 -11.43
C GLY A 221 14.42 10.67 -12.65
N ALA A 222 14.81 9.90 -13.65
CA ALA A 222 14.00 9.65 -14.85
C ALA A 222 12.66 8.97 -14.52
N LEU A 223 12.69 8.01 -13.59
CA LEU A 223 11.49 7.34 -13.10
C LEU A 223 10.56 8.31 -12.35
N THR A 224 11.12 9.22 -11.55
CA THR A 224 10.38 10.28 -10.86
C THR A 224 9.69 11.20 -11.87
N VAL A 225 10.44 11.68 -12.86
CA VAL A 225 9.90 12.51 -13.96
C VAL A 225 8.90 11.75 -14.82
N GLY A 226 9.02 10.42 -14.93
CA GLY A 226 8.07 9.59 -15.66
C GLY A 226 6.74 9.40 -14.93
N LEU A 227 6.78 9.13 -13.62
CA LEU A 227 5.59 8.74 -12.86
C LEU A 227 4.85 9.93 -12.24
N VAL A 228 5.55 10.93 -11.70
CA VAL A 228 4.92 12.07 -11.00
C VAL A 228 3.91 12.80 -11.91
N PRO A 229 4.25 13.19 -13.16
CA PRO A 229 3.31 13.90 -14.02
C PRO A 229 2.08 13.07 -14.38
N LEU A 230 2.26 11.76 -14.59
CA LEU A 230 1.14 10.87 -14.95
C LEU A 230 0.17 10.71 -13.79
N LEU A 231 0.67 10.58 -12.57
CA LEU A 231 -0.16 10.50 -11.36
C LEU A 231 -0.87 11.83 -11.09
N LEU A 232 -0.19 12.94 -11.36
CA LEU A 232 -0.74 14.28 -11.23
C LEU A 232 -1.89 14.53 -12.21
N VAL A 233 -1.81 14.04 -13.45
CA VAL A 233 -2.98 14.06 -14.36
C VAL A 233 -4.06 13.09 -13.91
N ALA A 234 -3.72 11.93 -13.34
CA ALA A 234 -4.72 10.99 -12.84
C ALA A 234 -5.56 11.60 -11.69
N GLU A 235 -4.94 12.45 -10.87
CA GLU A 235 -5.59 13.16 -9.77
C GLU A 235 -6.32 14.43 -10.23
N GLN A 236 -5.64 15.30 -10.98
CA GLN A 236 -6.13 16.64 -11.35
C GLN A 236 -6.79 16.72 -12.72
N GLY A 237 -6.80 15.63 -13.49
CA GLY A 237 -7.37 15.58 -14.83
C GLY A 237 -8.86 15.93 -14.87
N ARG A 238 -9.59 15.76 -13.75
CA ARG A 238 -10.99 16.20 -13.61
C ARG A 238 -11.12 17.72 -13.57
N GLU A 239 -10.24 18.40 -12.84
CA GLU A 239 -10.27 19.87 -12.71
C GLU A 239 -9.65 20.56 -13.92
N TRP A 240 -8.53 20.03 -14.40
CA TRP A 240 -7.81 20.62 -15.53
C TRP A 240 -8.43 20.27 -16.88
N GLY A 241 -9.24 19.21 -16.93
CA GLY A 241 -9.68 18.57 -18.16
C GLY A 241 -8.61 17.64 -18.72
N TRP A 242 -8.99 16.40 -19.03
CA TRP A 242 -8.09 15.35 -19.53
C TRP A 242 -7.39 15.71 -20.85
N GLY A 243 -8.04 16.52 -21.69
CA GLY A 243 -7.50 16.99 -22.98
C GLY A 243 -6.87 18.38 -22.93
N SER A 244 -6.72 19.00 -21.76
CA SER A 244 -6.18 20.35 -21.67
C SER A 244 -4.69 20.39 -22.01
N PRO A 245 -4.16 21.56 -22.42
CA PRO A 245 -2.73 21.73 -22.66
C PRO A 245 -1.86 21.32 -21.47
N ALA A 246 -2.34 21.53 -20.24
CA ALA A 246 -1.65 21.11 -19.02
C ALA A 246 -1.56 19.58 -18.91
N SER A 247 -2.69 18.88 -19.09
CA SER A 247 -2.73 17.41 -19.07
C SER A 247 -1.86 16.80 -20.18
N LEU A 248 -1.93 17.34 -21.41
CA LEU A 248 -1.11 16.90 -22.53
C LEU A 248 0.39 17.14 -22.30
N ALA A 249 0.77 18.28 -21.71
CA ALA A 249 2.15 18.54 -21.34
C ALA A 249 2.66 17.52 -20.30
N MET A 250 1.85 17.20 -19.29
CA MET A 250 2.21 16.19 -18.28
C MET A 250 2.29 14.77 -18.87
N TYR A 251 1.40 14.40 -19.80
CA TYR A 251 1.51 13.14 -20.53
C TYR A 251 2.80 13.06 -21.34
N LEU A 252 3.19 14.16 -22.01
CA LEU A 252 4.42 14.23 -22.78
C LEU A 252 5.65 14.11 -21.87
N VAL A 253 5.69 14.87 -20.77
CA VAL A 253 6.80 14.81 -19.79
C VAL A 253 6.90 13.42 -19.17
N GLY A 254 5.77 12.82 -18.80
CA GLY A 254 5.71 11.45 -18.28
C GLY A 254 6.21 10.42 -19.29
N ALA A 255 5.76 10.50 -20.54
CA ALA A 255 6.21 9.62 -21.62
C ALA A 255 7.72 9.75 -21.89
N LEU A 256 8.23 10.99 -21.91
CA LEU A 256 9.67 11.26 -22.05
C LEU A 256 10.46 10.75 -20.84
N GLY A 257 9.95 10.91 -19.61
CA GLY A 257 10.57 10.41 -18.39
C GLY A 257 10.66 8.88 -18.38
N VAL A 258 9.58 8.18 -18.77
CA VAL A 258 9.58 6.72 -18.93
C VAL A 258 10.53 6.27 -20.04
N ALA A 259 10.56 6.97 -21.18
CA ALA A 259 11.50 6.68 -22.26
C ALA A 259 12.96 6.85 -21.81
N LEU A 260 13.25 7.93 -21.08
CA LEU A 260 14.56 8.20 -20.50
C LEU A 260 14.94 7.15 -19.46
N PHE A 261 13.98 6.71 -18.64
CA PHE A 261 14.18 5.62 -17.67
C PHE A 261 14.55 4.32 -18.39
N VAL A 262 13.78 3.90 -19.40
CA VAL A 262 14.08 2.69 -20.18
C VAL A 262 15.43 2.80 -20.89
N TRP A 263 15.78 3.97 -21.43
CA TRP A 263 17.07 4.20 -22.06
C TRP A 263 18.23 4.11 -21.06
N GLN A 264 18.10 4.73 -19.89
CA GLN A 264 19.10 4.71 -18.84
C GLN A 264 19.29 3.30 -18.25
N GLU A 265 18.19 2.57 -18.04
CA GLU A 265 18.22 1.18 -17.59
C GLU A 265 18.94 0.27 -18.60
N ARG A 266 18.71 0.48 -19.91
CA ARG A 266 19.47 -0.23 -20.97
C ARG A 266 20.95 0.10 -20.93
N ARG A 267 21.30 1.37 -20.66
CA ARG A 267 22.68 1.85 -20.63
C ARG A 267 23.44 1.33 -19.39
N MET A 268 22.78 1.25 -18.24
CA MET A 268 23.37 0.82 -16.97
C MET A 268 23.50 -0.71 -16.84
N GLY A 269 22.72 -1.48 -17.61
CA GLY A 269 22.85 -2.93 -17.67
C GLY A 269 22.57 -3.60 -16.32
N ASP A 270 23.53 -4.38 -15.81
CA ASP A 270 23.40 -5.08 -14.52
C ASP A 270 23.45 -4.12 -13.31
N ALA A 271 23.97 -2.90 -13.50
CA ALA A 271 24.00 -1.86 -12.49
C ALA A 271 22.77 -0.94 -12.56
N ALA A 272 21.71 -1.30 -13.29
CA ALA A 272 20.47 -0.54 -13.35
C ALA A 272 19.58 -0.77 -12.11
N LEU A 273 18.52 0.03 -11.89
CA LEU A 273 17.58 -0.21 -10.77
C LEU A 273 16.69 -1.42 -11.06
N LEU A 274 16.34 -1.63 -12.33
CA LEU A 274 15.41 -2.64 -12.81
C LEU A 274 15.99 -3.35 -14.05
N PRO A 275 16.97 -4.27 -13.84
CA PRO A 275 17.70 -4.90 -14.92
C PRO A 275 16.76 -5.56 -15.92
N LEU A 276 16.72 -5.03 -17.15
CA LEU A 276 15.78 -5.46 -18.19
C LEU A 276 15.97 -6.94 -18.59
N ARG A 277 17.12 -7.54 -18.27
CA ARG A 277 17.38 -8.97 -18.41
C ARG A 277 16.37 -9.83 -17.65
N LEU A 278 15.84 -9.36 -16.51
CA LEU A 278 14.84 -10.10 -15.72
C LEU A 278 13.55 -10.34 -16.53
N PHE A 279 13.18 -9.39 -17.38
CA PHE A 279 12.02 -9.52 -18.28
C PHE A 279 12.27 -10.47 -19.46
N ARG A 280 13.46 -11.06 -19.61
CA ARG A 280 13.64 -12.20 -20.53
C ARG A 280 12.98 -13.46 -20.01
N SER A 281 12.86 -13.61 -18.68
CA SER A 281 12.07 -14.70 -18.09
C SER A 281 10.58 -14.46 -18.34
N GLY A 282 9.93 -15.43 -18.99
CA GLY A 282 8.48 -15.43 -19.15
C GLY A 282 7.73 -15.45 -17.81
N VAL A 283 8.30 -16.11 -16.78
CA VAL A 283 7.72 -16.17 -15.43
C VAL A 283 7.76 -14.79 -14.78
N PHE A 284 8.91 -14.10 -14.84
CA PHE A 284 9.05 -12.76 -14.29
C PHE A 284 8.12 -11.76 -15.00
N ARG A 285 8.05 -11.77 -16.34
CA ARG A 285 7.13 -10.88 -17.08
C ARG A 285 5.68 -11.06 -16.67
N VAL A 286 5.19 -12.31 -16.67
CA VAL A 286 3.79 -12.60 -16.36
C VAL A 286 3.50 -12.27 -14.89
N SER A 287 4.39 -12.66 -13.97
CA SER A 287 4.22 -12.36 -12.53
C SER A 287 4.17 -10.86 -12.26
N THR A 288 5.05 -10.09 -12.89
CA THR A 288 5.08 -8.63 -12.77
C THR A 288 3.81 -7.99 -13.35
N LEU A 289 3.39 -8.39 -14.55
CA LEU A 289 2.16 -7.87 -15.17
C LEU A 289 0.93 -8.16 -14.31
N VAL A 290 0.80 -9.40 -13.83
CA VAL A 290 -0.29 -9.81 -12.93
C VAL A 290 -0.22 -9.05 -11.61
N THR A 291 0.99 -8.76 -11.09
CA THR A 291 1.17 -7.96 -9.87
C THR A 291 0.72 -6.51 -10.04
N VAL A 292 0.94 -5.89 -11.20
CA VAL A 292 0.41 -4.55 -11.49
C VAL A 292 -1.12 -4.56 -11.45
N ILE A 293 -1.75 -5.52 -12.14
CA ILE A 293 -3.22 -5.65 -12.19
C ILE A 293 -3.79 -5.94 -10.80
N GLN A 294 -3.14 -6.82 -10.05
CA GLN A 294 -3.47 -7.12 -8.67
C GLN A 294 -3.38 -5.85 -7.80
N GLY A 295 -2.35 -5.02 -7.99
CA GLY A 295 -2.20 -3.72 -7.35
C GLY A 295 -3.38 -2.79 -7.64
N ILE A 296 -3.77 -2.66 -8.91
CA ILE A 296 -4.92 -1.83 -9.35
C ILE A 296 -6.20 -2.25 -8.62
N GLY A 297 -6.52 -3.54 -8.63
CA GLY A 297 -7.72 -4.04 -7.95
C GLY A 297 -7.65 -3.96 -6.43
N MET A 298 -6.47 -4.17 -5.83
CA MET A 298 -6.26 -4.15 -4.39
C MET A 298 -6.50 -2.76 -3.79
N PHE A 299 -5.73 -1.76 -4.22
CA PHE A 299 -5.80 -0.44 -3.61
C PHE A 299 -7.11 0.28 -3.95
N GLY A 300 -7.63 0.04 -5.15
CA GLY A 300 -8.95 0.48 -5.55
C GLY A 300 -10.05 -0.03 -4.60
N ALA A 301 -10.14 -1.34 -4.39
CA ALA A 301 -11.13 -1.93 -3.49
C ALA A 301 -10.92 -1.53 -2.01
N MET A 302 -9.65 -1.46 -1.57
CA MET A 302 -9.31 -1.09 -0.19
C MET A 302 -9.62 0.37 0.15
N MET A 303 -9.65 1.28 -0.82
CA MET A 303 -10.10 2.67 -0.61
C MET A 303 -11.61 2.84 -0.74
N SER A 304 -12.26 2.13 -1.66
CA SER A 304 -13.72 2.24 -1.86
C SER A 304 -14.52 1.65 -0.71
N LEU A 305 -14.05 0.56 -0.08
CA LEU A 305 -14.81 -0.12 0.97
C LEU A 305 -14.98 0.72 2.26
N PRO A 306 -13.93 1.35 2.83
CA PRO A 306 -14.10 2.27 3.96
C PRO A 306 -15.00 3.46 3.64
N LEU A 307 -14.96 3.98 2.41
CA LEU A 307 -15.85 5.06 1.96
C LEU A 307 -17.31 4.58 1.93
N TYR A 308 -17.56 3.36 1.44
CA TYR A 308 -18.91 2.76 1.47
C TYR A 308 -19.42 2.62 2.91
N LEU A 309 -18.60 2.11 3.83
CA LEU A 309 -18.99 1.92 5.22
C LEU A 309 -19.30 3.26 5.91
N GLN A 310 -18.50 4.30 5.64
CA GLN A 310 -18.70 5.61 6.26
C GLN A 310 -19.84 6.40 5.62
N ILE A 311 -19.90 6.48 4.29
CA ILE A 311 -20.87 7.32 3.58
C ILE A 311 -22.21 6.60 3.46
N VAL A 312 -22.22 5.34 3.01
CA VAL A 312 -23.47 4.61 2.71
C VAL A 312 -24.06 3.93 3.95
N LYS A 313 -23.21 3.38 4.83
CA LYS A 313 -23.68 2.74 6.08
C LYS A 313 -23.68 3.66 7.29
N GLY A 314 -23.18 4.90 7.16
CA GLY A 314 -23.12 5.85 8.26
C GLY A 314 -22.21 5.40 9.41
N ALA A 315 -21.26 4.48 9.16
CA ALA A 315 -20.36 3.99 10.18
C ALA A 315 -19.37 5.09 10.58
N THR A 316 -19.06 5.20 11.87
CA THR A 316 -17.97 6.08 12.31
C THR A 316 -16.62 5.56 11.79
N PRO A 317 -15.55 6.39 11.71
CA PRO A 317 -14.22 5.92 11.30
C PRO A 317 -13.73 4.70 12.12
N THR A 318 -14.01 4.70 13.42
CA THR A 318 -13.73 3.57 14.32
C THR A 318 -14.50 2.31 13.94
N GLN A 319 -15.80 2.43 13.67
CA GLN A 319 -16.64 1.30 13.27
C GLN A 319 -16.22 0.76 11.91
N ALA A 320 -15.95 1.63 10.93
CA ALA A 320 -15.46 1.24 9.61
C ALA A 320 -14.12 0.50 9.70
N GLY A 321 -13.19 0.97 10.55
CA GLY A 321 -11.94 0.27 10.84
C GLY A 321 -12.17 -1.13 11.42
N LEU A 322 -13.03 -1.26 12.44
CA LEU A 322 -13.38 -2.57 13.02
C LEU A 322 -14.09 -3.49 12.02
N GLN A 323 -14.91 -2.94 11.14
CA GLN A 323 -15.60 -3.67 10.08
C GLN A 323 -14.67 -4.18 8.98
N MET A 324 -13.42 -3.68 8.92
CA MET A 324 -12.36 -4.19 8.03
C MET A 324 -11.60 -5.39 8.63
N LEU A 325 -11.81 -5.75 9.90
CA LEU A 325 -11.17 -6.91 10.52
C LEU A 325 -11.36 -8.23 9.76
N PRO A 326 -12.54 -8.56 9.20
CA PRO A 326 -12.73 -9.75 8.38
C PRO A 326 -11.84 -9.77 7.14
N LEU A 327 -11.63 -8.63 6.47
CA LEU A 327 -10.71 -8.53 5.33
C LEU A 327 -9.30 -8.95 5.74
N THR A 328 -8.79 -8.35 6.82
CA THR A 328 -7.48 -8.68 7.38
C THR A 328 -7.39 -10.15 7.80
N LEU A 329 -8.42 -10.68 8.44
CA LEU A 329 -8.48 -12.08 8.84
C LEU A 329 -8.41 -13.01 7.62
N GLY A 330 -9.11 -12.68 6.54
CA GLY A 330 -9.04 -13.39 5.27
C GLY A 330 -7.62 -13.38 4.70
N ILE A 331 -6.96 -12.22 4.69
CA ILE A 331 -5.55 -12.08 4.25
C ILE A 331 -4.65 -13.00 5.08
N MET A 332 -4.77 -12.96 6.41
CA MET A 332 -3.96 -13.77 7.31
C MET A 332 -4.18 -15.27 7.11
N VAL A 333 -5.44 -15.72 7.03
CA VAL A 333 -5.80 -17.13 6.85
C VAL A 333 -5.25 -17.64 5.52
N ALA A 334 -5.43 -16.88 4.43
CA ALA A 334 -4.96 -17.30 3.12
C ALA A 334 -3.43 -17.24 2.98
N SER A 335 -2.76 -16.20 3.48
CA SER A 335 -1.29 -16.13 3.43
C SER A 335 -0.63 -17.23 4.27
N LEU A 336 -1.14 -17.51 5.48
CA LEU A 336 -0.60 -18.59 6.31
C LEU A 336 -0.90 -19.97 5.71
N GLY A 337 -2.13 -20.15 5.20
CA GLY A 337 -2.57 -21.39 4.57
C GLY A 337 -1.79 -21.71 3.29
N SER A 338 -1.78 -20.76 2.34
CA SER A 338 -1.07 -20.91 1.07
C SER A 338 0.43 -21.10 1.30
N GLY A 339 1.07 -20.30 2.15
CA GLY A 339 2.50 -20.42 2.44
C GLY A 339 2.90 -21.80 2.98
N ARG A 340 2.13 -22.37 3.91
CA ARG A 340 2.36 -23.73 4.45
C ARG A 340 2.17 -24.82 3.41
N ILE A 341 1.12 -24.73 2.61
CA ILE A 341 0.82 -25.74 1.58
C ILE A 341 1.83 -25.66 0.45
N ILE A 342 2.20 -24.46 -0.01
CA ILE A 342 3.24 -24.25 -1.03
C ILE A 342 4.57 -24.81 -0.56
N THR A 343 4.94 -24.57 0.70
CA THR A 343 6.19 -25.12 1.28
C THR A 343 6.20 -26.65 1.31
N ARG A 344 5.04 -27.28 1.49
CA ARG A 344 4.91 -28.76 1.50
C ARG A 344 4.80 -29.37 0.11
N THR A 345 4.11 -28.71 -0.80
CA THR A 345 3.76 -29.26 -2.13
C THR A 345 4.72 -28.82 -3.22
N GLY A 346 5.48 -27.74 -3.00
CA GLY A 346 6.33 -27.11 -4.01
C GLY A 346 5.56 -26.37 -5.11
N ARG A 347 4.21 -26.30 -5.01
CA ARG A 347 3.34 -25.79 -6.07
C ARG A 347 2.66 -24.48 -5.65
N TYR A 348 2.95 -23.39 -6.36
CA TYR A 348 2.43 -22.05 -6.08
C TYR A 348 1.40 -21.56 -7.11
N LYS A 349 1.34 -22.16 -8.31
CA LYS A 349 0.48 -21.65 -9.40
C LYS A 349 -1.00 -21.72 -9.03
N GLY A 350 -1.43 -22.82 -8.44
CA GLY A 350 -2.84 -23.02 -8.04
C GLY A 350 -3.34 -21.94 -7.07
N PHE A 351 -2.48 -21.51 -6.14
CA PHE A 351 -2.81 -20.46 -5.18
C PHE A 351 -2.88 -19.06 -5.81
N ALA A 352 -2.05 -18.79 -6.82
CA ALA A 352 -2.11 -17.54 -7.57
C ALA A 352 -3.42 -17.45 -8.40
N VAL A 353 -3.80 -18.54 -9.06
CA VAL A 353 -5.05 -18.65 -9.83
C VAL A 353 -6.27 -18.54 -8.92
N ALA A 354 -6.35 -19.36 -7.87
CA ALA A 354 -7.45 -19.32 -6.91
C ALA A 354 -7.55 -17.94 -6.24
N GLY A 355 -6.41 -17.36 -5.86
CA GLY A 355 -6.37 -16.06 -5.21
C GLY A 355 -6.92 -14.93 -6.08
N LEU A 356 -6.49 -14.83 -7.35
CA LEU A 356 -7.04 -13.82 -8.28
C LEU A 356 -8.51 -14.08 -8.62
N GLY A 357 -8.91 -15.34 -8.71
CA GLY A 357 -10.32 -15.71 -8.91
C GLY A 357 -11.19 -15.25 -7.75
N LEU A 358 -10.75 -15.48 -6.51
CA LEU A 358 -11.44 -15.00 -5.30
C LEU A 358 -11.50 -13.47 -5.23
N MET A 359 -10.40 -12.78 -5.59
CA MET A 359 -10.40 -11.32 -5.65
C MET A 359 -11.42 -10.80 -6.68
N ALA A 360 -11.40 -11.34 -7.91
CA ALA A 360 -12.34 -10.93 -8.95
C ALA A 360 -13.79 -11.20 -8.52
N ALA A 361 -14.08 -12.38 -7.98
CA ALA A 361 -15.41 -12.74 -7.50
C ALA A 361 -15.88 -11.82 -6.36
N ALA A 362 -15.02 -11.51 -5.39
CA ALA A 362 -15.36 -10.62 -4.28
C ALA A 362 -15.61 -9.18 -4.76
N VAL A 363 -14.79 -8.68 -5.69
CA VAL A 363 -14.98 -7.34 -6.26
C VAL A 363 -16.26 -7.27 -7.10
N TYR A 364 -16.60 -8.30 -7.88
CA TYR A 364 -17.92 -8.36 -8.53
C TYR A 364 -19.06 -8.44 -7.52
N ALA A 365 -18.92 -9.20 -6.44
CA ALA A 365 -19.92 -9.24 -5.38
C ALA A 365 -20.10 -7.86 -4.71
N PHE A 366 -19.02 -7.10 -4.54
CA PHE A 366 -19.11 -5.71 -4.08
C PHE A 366 -19.88 -4.80 -5.06
N SER A 367 -19.88 -5.07 -6.36
CA SER A 367 -20.69 -4.28 -7.30
C SER A 367 -22.20 -4.44 -7.07
N MET A 368 -22.63 -5.51 -6.38
CA MET A 368 -24.04 -5.79 -6.07
C MET A 368 -24.50 -5.23 -4.72
N ILE A 369 -23.62 -4.57 -3.96
CA ILE A 369 -24.00 -3.99 -2.66
C ILE A 369 -24.78 -2.68 -2.86
N GLY A 370 -25.77 -2.49 -2.00
CA GLY A 370 -26.66 -1.33 -1.98
C GLY A 370 -26.81 -0.75 -0.58
N VAL A 371 -27.63 0.30 -0.46
CA VAL A 371 -27.94 0.92 0.83
C VAL A 371 -28.57 -0.08 1.81
N ASP A 372 -29.39 -1.00 1.33
CA ASP A 372 -30.10 -1.99 2.16
C ASP A 372 -29.31 -3.29 2.45
N THR A 373 -28.12 -3.47 1.86
CA THR A 373 -27.34 -4.70 2.06
C THR A 373 -26.95 -4.90 3.53
N ALA A 374 -27.23 -6.08 4.09
CA ALA A 374 -26.86 -6.38 5.47
C ALA A 374 -25.34 -6.31 5.67
N LEU A 375 -24.89 -5.68 6.76
CA LEU A 375 -23.47 -5.49 7.06
C LEU A 375 -22.70 -6.81 7.11
N GLY A 376 -23.32 -7.89 7.61
CA GLY A 376 -22.70 -9.23 7.63
C GLY A 376 -22.35 -9.75 6.23
N VAL A 377 -23.13 -9.41 5.21
CA VAL A 377 -22.83 -9.78 3.81
C VAL A 377 -21.61 -9.01 3.31
N VAL A 378 -21.54 -7.71 3.58
CA VAL A 378 -20.39 -6.85 3.22
C VAL A 378 -19.11 -7.37 3.87
N MET A 379 -19.17 -7.73 5.17
CA MET A 379 -18.06 -8.30 5.92
C MET A 379 -17.64 -9.68 5.40
N ALA A 380 -18.59 -10.53 4.97
CA ALA A 380 -18.29 -11.82 4.35
C ALA A 380 -17.60 -11.66 2.99
N ILE A 381 -18.07 -10.74 2.14
CA ILE A 381 -17.41 -10.42 0.87
C ILE A 381 -16.00 -9.86 1.12
N ALA A 382 -15.84 -8.99 2.12
CA ALA A 382 -14.54 -8.47 2.53
C ALA A 382 -13.59 -9.59 2.97
N PHE A 383 -14.07 -10.57 3.73
CA PHE A 383 -13.28 -11.75 4.09
C PHE A 383 -12.81 -12.54 2.85
N VAL A 384 -13.70 -12.75 1.86
CA VAL A 384 -13.35 -13.44 0.61
C VAL A 384 -12.33 -12.64 -0.21
N LEU A 385 -12.49 -11.32 -0.31
CA LEU A 385 -11.48 -10.45 -0.94
C LEU A 385 -10.12 -10.61 -0.23
N GLY A 386 -10.15 -10.69 1.10
CA GLY A 386 -8.97 -10.90 1.94
C GLY A 386 -8.29 -12.23 1.64
N LEU A 387 -9.05 -13.32 1.52
CA LEU A 387 -8.50 -14.62 1.13
C LEU A 387 -7.78 -14.54 -0.22
N GLY A 388 -8.36 -13.84 -1.20
CA GLY A 388 -7.76 -13.63 -2.50
C GLY A 388 -6.45 -12.83 -2.43
N LEU A 389 -6.45 -11.72 -1.68
CA LEU A 389 -5.28 -10.87 -1.47
C LEU A 389 -4.15 -11.63 -0.75
N GLY A 390 -4.46 -12.32 0.34
CA GLY A 390 -3.49 -13.07 1.12
C GLY A 390 -2.83 -14.19 0.33
N SER A 391 -3.58 -14.87 -0.54
CA SER A 391 -3.05 -15.91 -1.41
C SER A 391 -2.10 -15.33 -2.47
N THR A 392 -2.52 -14.26 -3.15
CA THR A 392 -1.77 -13.69 -4.31
C THR A 392 -0.50 -12.95 -3.93
N MET A 393 -0.51 -12.22 -2.81
CA MET A 393 0.64 -11.44 -2.31
C MET A 393 1.91 -12.29 -2.24
N GLN A 394 1.78 -13.46 -1.62
CA GLN A 394 2.92 -14.33 -1.37
C GLN A 394 3.29 -15.12 -2.63
N THR A 395 2.31 -15.63 -3.38
CA THR A 395 2.55 -16.47 -4.55
C THR A 395 3.22 -15.72 -5.70
N LEU A 396 2.81 -14.47 -5.97
CA LEU A 396 3.37 -13.69 -7.09
C LEU A 396 4.81 -13.24 -6.79
N THR A 397 5.07 -12.84 -5.54
CA THR A 397 6.43 -12.53 -5.09
C THR A 397 7.32 -13.77 -5.19
N LEU A 398 6.82 -14.93 -4.76
CA LEU A 398 7.55 -16.19 -4.84
C LEU A 398 7.81 -16.60 -6.30
N ALA A 399 6.80 -16.49 -7.17
CA ALA A 399 6.94 -16.81 -8.60
C ALA A 399 8.00 -15.95 -9.29
N ALA A 400 8.02 -14.65 -9.02
CA ALA A 400 8.99 -13.72 -9.60
C ALA A 400 10.42 -13.95 -9.10
N THR A 401 10.56 -14.43 -7.85
CA THR A 401 11.87 -14.67 -7.22
C THR A 401 12.42 -16.08 -7.46
N ASN A 402 11.56 -17.06 -7.77
CA ASN A 402 11.98 -18.44 -8.01
C ASN A 402 12.71 -18.63 -9.35
N ASP A 403 12.56 -17.69 -10.29
CA ASP A 403 13.16 -17.81 -11.63
C ASP A 403 14.33 -16.86 -11.90
N VAL A 404 14.89 -16.26 -10.84
CA VAL A 404 16.02 -15.33 -10.94
C VAL A 404 17.23 -15.87 -10.18
N THR A 405 18.42 -15.39 -10.55
CA THR A 405 19.65 -15.81 -9.86
C THR A 405 19.64 -15.36 -8.39
N PRO A 406 20.34 -16.05 -7.47
CA PRO A 406 20.42 -15.65 -6.07
C PRO A 406 20.93 -14.21 -5.85
N ARG A 407 21.72 -13.69 -6.79
CA ARG A 407 22.20 -12.29 -6.79
C ARG A 407 21.07 -11.30 -7.09
N ASP A 408 20.05 -11.70 -7.85
CA ASP A 408 18.94 -10.85 -8.30
C ASP A 408 17.67 -10.93 -7.43
N ILE A 409 17.60 -11.82 -6.43
CA ILE A 409 16.39 -12.02 -5.60
C ILE A 409 15.93 -10.71 -4.93
N GLY A 410 16.86 -9.91 -4.43
CA GLY A 410 16.57 -8.61 -3.80
C GLY A 410 15.92 -7.64 -4.79
N VAL A 411 16.52 -7.52 -5.98
CA VAL A 411 16.02 -6.68 -7.08
C VAL A 411 14.67 -7.17 -7.60
N ALA A 412 14.46 -8.48 -7.73
CA ALA A 412 13.19 -9.05 -8.15
C ALA A 412 12.08 -8.77 -7.11
N THR A 413 12.36 -8.91 -5.82
CA THR A 413 11.40 -8.66 -4.74
C THR A 413 11.01 -7.18 -4.67
N SER A 414 12.00 -6.29 -4.75
CA SER A 414 11.74 -4.83 -4.77
C SER A 414 10.98 -4.42 -6.02
N SER A 415 11.31 -5.00 -7.18
CA SER A 415 10.60 -4.79 -8.45
C SER A 415 9.12 -5.18 -8.35
N VAL A 416 8.80 -6.38 -7.83
CA VAL A 416 7.41 -6.82 -7.63
C VAL A 416 6.67 -5.84 -6.73
N THR A 417 7.28 -5.41 -5.62
CA THR A 417 6.67 -4.45 -4.70
C THR A 417 6.44 -3.10 -5.36
N PHE A 418 7.42 -2.62 -6.13
CA PHE A 418 7.34 -1.38 -6.89
C PHE A 418 6.22 -1.40 -7.93
N PHE A 419 6.14 -2.45 -8.76
CA PHE A 419 5.09 -2.60 -9.76
C PHE A 419 3.70 -2.76 -9.12
N ARG A 420 3.61 -3.44 -7.97
CA ARG A 420 2.37 -3.51 -7.18
C ARG A 420 1.94 -2.12 -6.71
N GLN A 421 2.87 -1.32 -6.19
CA GLN A 421 2.59 0.03 -5.71
C GLN A 421 2.20 0.96 -6.86
N ILE A 422 2.87 0.90 -8.02
CA ILE A 422 2.45 1.63 -9.23
C ILE A 422 1.01 1.27 -9.59
N GLY A 423 0.72 -0.03 -9.70
CA GLY A 423 -0.63 -0.50 -9.99
C GLY A 423 -1.63 0.01 -8.95
N GLY A 424 -1.23 -0.02 -7.67
CA GLY A 424 -2.02 0.47 -6.56
C GLY A 424 -2.37 1.95 -6.65
N THR A 425 -1.37 2.81 -6.78
CA THR A 425 -1.55 4.26 -6.86
C THR A 425 -2.34 4.66 -8.11
N ALA A 426 -2.03 4.05 -9.26
CA ALA A 426 -2.79 4.28 -10.49
C ALA A 426 -4.24 3.80 -10.34
N GLY A 427 -4.47 2.63 -9.74
CA GLY A 427 -5.80 2.08 -9.48
C GLY A 427 -6.65 2.96 -8.58
N THR A 428 -6.08 3.43 -7.46
CA THR A 428 -6.77 4.38 -6.56
C THR A 428 -7.18 5.65 -7.29
N ALA A 429 -6.25 6.26 -8.04
CA ALA A 429 -6.53 7.50 -8.76
C ALA A 429 -7.64 7.31 -9.81
N VAL A 430 -7.55 6.26 -10.62
CA VAL A 430 -8.56 5.94 -11.64
C VAL A 430 -9.92 5.64 -11.01
N PHE A 431 -9.97 4.85 -9.93
CA PHE A 431 -11.24 4.46 -9.31
C PHE A 431 -11.90 5.60 -8.55
N LEU A 432 -11.15 6.44 -7.83
CA LEU A 432 -11.69 7.65 -7.22
C LEU A 432 -12.16 8.64 -8.29
N SER A 433 -11.42 8.78 -9.38
CA SER A 433 -11.82 9.62 -10.50
C SER A 433 -13.13 9.14 -11.13
N ILE A 434 -13.30 7.83 -11.34
CA ILE A 434 -14.57 7.23 -11.80
C ILE A 434 -15.69 7.47 -10.79
N LEU A 435 -15.43 7.25 -9.49
CA LEU A 435 -16.40 7.47 -8.42
C LEU A 435 -16.93 8.90 -8.46
N PHE A 436 -16.04 9.89 -8.37
CA PHE A 436 -16.41 11.29 -8.26
C PHE A 436 -16.86 11.93 -9.57
N SER A 437 -16.46 11.38 -10.73
CA SER A 437 -17.00 11.81 -12.03
C SER A 437 -18.43 11.33 -12.27
N THR A 438 -18.79 10.14 -11.77
CA THR A 438 -20.11 9.56 -12.01
C THR A 438 -21.11 9.81 -10.87
N VAL A 439 -20.64 10.09 -9.64
CA VAL A 439 -21.52 10.24 -8.47
C VAL A 439 -22.53 11.37 -8.61
N GLY A 440 -22.15 12.51 -9.19
CA GLY A 440 -23.07 13.64 -9.39
C GLY A 440 -24.26 13.26 -10.26
N ASP A 441 -24.00 12.63 -11.42
CA ASP A 441 -25.03 12.15 -12.34
C ASP A 441 -25.91 11.07 -11.71
N ARG A 442 -25.31 10.16 -10.93
CA ARG A 442 -26.03 9.08 -10.23
C ARG A 442 -26.93 9.61 -9.13
N ILE A 443 -26.46 10.58 -8.33
CA ILE A 443 -27.27 11.28 -7.33
C ILE A 443 -28.42 12.01 -8.02
N ALA A 444 -28.14 12.76 -9.08
CA ALA A 444 -29.17 13.51 -9.81
C ALA A 444 -30.23 12.59 -10.43
N ALA A 445 -29.85 11.39 -10.89
CA ALA A 445 -30.79 10.38 -11.37
C ALA A 445 -31.64 9.81 -10.22
N ALA A 446 -31.02 9.45 -9.09
CA ALA A 446 -31.71 8.90 -7.92
C ALA A 446 -32.69 9.92 -7.30
N VAL A 447 -32.28 11.18 -7.19
CA VAL A 447 -33.16 12.28 -6.74
C VAL A 447 -34.34 12.46 -7.69
N ARG A 448 -34.12 12.46 -9.01
CA ARG A 448 -35.21 12.56 -10.00
C ARG A 448 -36.22 11.42 -9.84
N SER A 449 -35.77 10.19 -9.60
CA SER A 449 -36.70 9.09 -9.30
C SER A 449 -37.41 9.29 -7.96
N ALA A 450 -36.73 9.81 -6.95
CA ALA A 450 -37.31 10.04 -5.63
C ALA A 450 -38.36 11.17 -5.65
N MET A 451 -38.21 12.19 -6.51
CA MET A 451 -39.21 13.26 -6.67
C MET A 451 -40.60 12.76 -7.12
N ALA A 452 -40.69 11.56 -7.69
CA ALA A 452 -41.98 10.94 -7.99
C ALA A 452 -42.72 10.44 -6.73
N SER A 453 -42.02 10.31 -5.59
CA SER A 453 -42.60 9.89 -4.32
C SER A 453 -43.21 11.07 -3.56
N PRO A 454 -44.48 10.98 -3.13
CA PRO A 454 -45.11 11.99 -2.27
C PRO A 454 -44.38 12.21 -0.94
N ALA A 455 -43.72 11.18 -0.40
CA ALA A 455 -42.94 11.29 0.84
C ALA A 455 -41.70 12.18 0.65
N TYR A 456 -41.03 12.06 -0.50
CA TYR A 456 -39.85 12.86 -0.80
C TYR A 456 -40.22 14.33 -1.04
N THR A 457 -41.30 14.60 -1.79
CA THR A 457 -41.75 15.97 -2.04
C THR A 457 -42.25 16.65 -0.78
N ALA A 458 -42.93 15.92 0.11
CA ALA A 458 -43.33 16.42 1.43
C ALA A 458 -42.11 16.75 2.31
N ALA A 459 -41.11 15.87 2.36
CA ALA A 459 -39.87 16.12 3.10
C ALA A 459 -39.10 17.32 2.52
N LEU A 460 -39.02 17.43 1.19
CA LEU A 460 -38.35 18.53 0.52
C LEU A 460 -39.01 19.88 0.81
N ALA A 461 -40.34 19.92 0.88
CA ALA A 461 -41.10 21.12 1.25
C ALA A 461 -40.84 21.58 2.70
N GLN A 462 -40.54 20.64 3.60
CA GLN A 462 -40.18 20.93 5.00
C GLN A 462 -38.73 21.39 5.16
N HIS A 463 -37.88 21.21 4.14
CA HIS A 463 -36.46 21.59 4.14
C HIS A 463 -36.12 22.55 2.97
N PRO A 464 -36.61 23.80 3.01
CA PRO A 464 -36.45 24.76 1.91
C PRO A 464 -34.99 25.15 1.63
N GLU A 465 -34.12 25.13 2.65
CA GLU A 465 -32.68 25.37 2.49
C GLU A 465 -32.01 24.29 1.62
N PHE A 466 -32.33 23.01 1.88
CA PHE A 466 -31.84 21.88 1.08
C PHE A 466 -32.39 21.92 -0.35
N ALA A 467 -33.67 22.29 -0.51
CA ALA A 467 -34.27 22.47 -1.83
C ALA A 467 -33.59 23.55 -2.66
N ARG A 468 -33.23 24.69 -2.04
CA ARG A 468 -32.47 25.77 -2.69
C ARG A 468 -31.06 25.30 -3.10
N GLN A 469 -30.37 24.59 -2.22
CA GLN A 469 -29.02 24.07 -2.48
C GLN A 469 -29.02 23.08 -3.67
N MET A 470 -30.02 22.21 -3.75
CA MET A 470 -30.21 21.32 -4.89
C MET A 470 -30.51 22.08 -6.19
N ALA A 471 -31.24 23.19 -6.12
CA ALA A 471 -31.56 24.02 -7.28
C ALA A 471 -30.39 24.89 -7.77
N SER A 472 -29.44 25.25 -6.90
CA SER A 472 -28.35 26.21 -7.21
C SER A 472 -27.10 25.59 -7.83
N GLY A 473 -27.05 24.28 -8.09
CA GLY A 473 -25.89 23.64 -8.73
C GLY A 473 -25.49 22.27 -8.18
N GLY A 474 -26.29 21.69 -7.30
CA GLY A 474 -26.06 20.35 -6.76
C GLY A 474 -25.26 20.35 -5.45
N LEU A 475 -25.24 19.17 -4.81
CA LEU A 475 -24.56 18.96 -3.53
C LEU A 475 -23.04 18.90 -3.73
N ASP A 476 -22.29 19.49 -2.80
CA ASP A 476 -20.85 19.26 -2.74
C ASP A 476 -20.60 17.82 -2.31
N VAL A 477 -20.26 16.97 -3.29
CA VAL A 477 -19.97 15.56 -3.06
C VAL A 477 -18.64 15.32 -2.34
N ASN A 478 -17.85 16.37 -2.11
CA ASN A 478 -16.63 16.31 -1.31
C ASN A 478 -16.91 16.51 0.19
N ASP A 479 -18.08 17.05 0.56
CA ASP A 479 -18.51 17.15 1.96
C ASP A 479 -19.80 16.35 2.20
N THR A 480 -19.66 15.18 2.83
CA THR A 480 -20.79 14.30 3.17
C THR A 480 -21.34 14.51 4.58
N SER A 481 -20.86 15.50 5.33
CA SER A 481 -21.26 15.71 6.74
C SER A 481 -22.75 16.02 6.91
N PHE A 482 -23.33 16.72 5.94
CA PHE A 482 -24.76 17.05 5.92
C PHE A 482 -25.66 15.81 5.90
N LEU A 483 -25.18 14.65 5.40
CA LEU A 483 -25.96 13.42 5.35
C LEU A 483 -26.32 12.89 6.75
N SER A 484 -25.54 13.24 7.78
CA SER A 484 -25.80 12.82 9.15
C SER A 484 -26.92 13.59 9.83
N THR A 485 -27.24 14.79 9.34
CA THR A 485 -28.25 15.70 9.90
C THR A 485 -29.47 15.87 9.00
N LEU A 486 -29.39 15.38 7.76
CA LEU A 486 -30.46 15.45 6.77
C LEU A 486 -31.56 14.43 7.08
N ASP A 487 -32.82 14.79 6.76
CA ASP A 487 -33.94 13.86 6.85
C ASP A 487 -33.63 12.55 6.08
N PRO A 488 -33.84 11.36 6.67
CA PRO A 488 -33.53 10.08 6.03
C PRO A 488 -34.17 9.89 4.64
N VAL A 489 -35.35 10.47 4.42
CA VAL A 489 -36.06 10.43 3.13
C VAL A 489 -35.31 11.24 2.07
N LEU A 490 -34.72 12.37 2.45
CA LEU A 490 -33.90 13.21 1.57
C LEU A 490 -32.49 12.65 1.37
N ALA A 491 -31.92 12.01 2.40
CA ALA A 491 -30.59 11.41 2.35
C ALA A 491 -30.55 10.14 1.47
N ARG A 492 -31.61 9.31 1.50
CA ARG A 492 -31.62 8.00 0.83
C ARG A 492 -31.25 8.05 -0.66
N PRO A 493 -31.80 8.93 -1.52
CA PRO A 493 -31.44 8.99 -2.93
C PRO A 493 -29.97 9.40 -3.16
N ILE A 494 -29.40 10.19 -2.25
CA ILE A 494 -27.99 10.55 -2.31
C ILE A 494 -27.12 9.33 -2.01
N LEU A 495 -27.47 8.57 -0.97
CA LEU A 495 -26.79 7.32 -0.61
C LEU A 495 -26.90 6.27 -1.72
N GLU A 496 -28.06 6.17 -2.40
CA GLU A 496 -28.26 5.32 -3.55
C GLU A 496 -27.39 5.75 -4.75
N GLY A 497 -27.27 7.06 -4.99
CA GLY A 497 -26.37 7.61 -6.01
C GLY A 497 -24.90 7.29 -5.74
N PHE A 498 -24.44 7.46 -4.49
CA PHE A 498 -23.10 7.06 -4.04
C PHE A 498 -22.88 5.55 -4.19
N SER A 499 -23.82 4.73 -3.72
CA SER A 499 -23.73 3.27 -3.82
C SER A 499 -23.66 2.82 -5.29
N SER A 500 -24.48 3.40 -6.18
CA SER A 500 -24.47 3.08 -7.61
C SER A 500 -23.17 3.49 -8.31
N SER A 501 -22.59 4.63 -7.92
CA SER A 501 -21.28 5.05 -8.40
C SER A 501 -20.18 4.08 -7.94
N MET A 502 -20.20 3.68 -6.67
CA MET A 502 -19.30 2.65 -6.13
C MET A 502 -19.46 1.30 -6.84
N SER A 503 -20.70 0.89 -7.15
CA SER A 503 -20.96 -0.32 -7.94
C SER A 503 -20.26 -0.27 -9.31
N THR A 504 -20.22 0.89 -9.96
CA THR A 504 -19.51 1.08 -11.24
C THR A 504 -18.00 0.89 -11.06
N VAL A 505 -17.44 1.45 -10.00
CA VAL A 505 -16.01 1.28 -9.65
C VAL A 505 -15.69 -0.20 -9.42
N PHE A 506 -16.49 -0.90 -8.63
CA PHE A 506 -16.29 -2.32 -8.37
C PHE A 506 -16.46 -3.17 -9.64
N LEU A 507 -17.39 -2.84 -10.53
CA LEU A 507 -17.57 -3.58 -11.78
C LEU A 507 -16.35 -3.44 -12.70
N ILE A 508 -15.81 -2.23 -12.84
CA ILE A 508 -14.59 -1.96 -13.60
C ILE A 508 -13.38 -2.66 -12.93
N GLY A 509 -13.27 -2.57 -11.59
CA GLY A 509 -12.22 -3.26 -10.85
C GLY A 509 -12.28 -4.79 -11.00
N GLY A 510 -13.48 -5.36 -11.01
CA GLY A 510 -13.72 -6.78 -11.26
C GLY A 510 -13.29 -7.18 -12.67
N ALA A 511 -13.58 -6.35 -13.68
CA ALA A 511 -13.15 -6.56 -15.06
C ALA A 511 -11.61 -6.56 -15.17
N VAL A 512 -10.94 -5.58 -14.54
CA VAL A 512 -9.47 -5.52 -14.49
C VAL A 512 -8.88 -6.76 -13.82
N LEU A 513 -9.43 -7.18 -12.67
CA LEU A 513 -8.99 -8.40 -11.99
C LEU A 513 -9.27 -9.67 -12.79
N THR A 514 -10.32 -9.69 -13.62
CA THR A 514 -10.60 -10.81 -14.54
C THR A 514 -9.50 -10.95 -15.59
N VAL A 515 -8.95 -9.83 -16.10
CA VAL A 515 -7.77 -9.86 -16.98
C VAL A 515 -6.56 -10.43 -16.24
N GLY A 516 -6.35 -10.03 -14.98
CA GLY A 516 -5.29 -10.61 -14.14
C GLY A 516 -5.47 -12.11 -13.91
N PHE A 517 -6.71 -12.54 -13.65
CA PHE A 517 -7.08 -13.94 -13.52
C PHE A 517 -6.81 -14.73 -14.80
N ALA A 518 -7.12 -14.19 -15.98
CA ALA A 518 -6.80 -14.83 -17.26
C ALA A 518 -5.29 -14.93 -17.49
N LEU A 519 -4.54 -13.85 -17.20
CA LEU A 519 -3.09 -13.80 -17.42
C LEU A 519 -2.30 -14.73 -16.51
N VAL A 520 -2.76 -14.97 -15.27
CA VAL A 520 -2.06 -15.87 -14.35
C VAL A 520 -2.06 -17.33 -14.82
N TRP A 521 -2.97 -17.73 -15.72
CA TRP A 521 -2.92 -19.06 -16.35
C TRP A 521 -1.68 -19.24 -17.24
N LEU A 522 -1.17 -18.14 -17.81
CA LEU A 522 0.06 -18.13 -18.61
C LEU A 522 1.32 -18.29 -17.76
N LEU A 523 1.19 -18.19 -16.43
CA LEU A 523 2.30 -18.42 -15.51
C LEU A 523 2.76 -19.87 -15.62
N ARG A 524 4.03 -20.07 -16.00
CA ARG A 524 4.65 -21.39 -15.99
C ARG A 524 5.11 -21.69 -14.56
N GLU A 525 4.68 -22.83 -14.03
CA GLU A 525 5.10 -23.29 -12.71
C GLU A 525 6.48 -23.93 -12.83
N LYS A 526 7.48 -23.32 -12.20
CA LYS A 526 8.79 -23.95 -12.01
C LYS A 526 8.82 -24.48 -10.57
N PRO A 527 9.17 -25.76 -10.34
CA PRO A 527 9.23 -26.30 -8.99
C PRO A 527 10.18 -25.47 -8.12
N LEU A 528 9.81 -25.30 -6.85
CA LEU A 528 10.64 -24.59 -5.87
C LEU A 528 11.95 -25.35 -5.66
N SER A 529 13.07 -24.63 -5.64
CA SER A 529 14.38 -25.20 -5.29
C SER A 529 14.42 -25.61 -3.82
N ASP A 530 14.93 -26.81 -3.54
CA ASP A 530 15.14 -27.31 -2.17
C ASP A 530 16.29 -26.61 -1.43
N LYS A 531 17.13 -25.85 -2.15
CA LYS A 531 18.29 -25.14 -1.62
C LYS A 531 17.95 -23.69 -1.23
N SER A 532 18.47 -23.21 -0.11
CA SER A 532 18.32 -21.81 0.32
C SER A 532 19.10 -20.85 -0.58
N ALA A 533 18.70 -19.59 -0.65
CA ALA A 533 19.40 -18.57 -1.45
C ALA A 533 20.88 -18.39 -1.04
N MET A 534 21.20 -18.62 0.24
CA MET A 534 22.57 -18.61 0.75
C MET A 534 23.38 -19.82 0.30
N GLU A 535 22.80 -21.03 0.34
CA GLU A 535 23.45 -22.24 -0.17
C GLU A 535 23.67 -22.17 -1.69
N GLN A 536 22.70 -21.63 -2.43
CA GLN A 536 22.85 -21.40 -3.87
C GLN A 536 23.96 -20.39 -4.17
N ARG A 537 24.11 -19.31 -3.37
CA ARG A 537 25.22 -18.36 -3.51
C ARG A 537 26.57 -19.02 -3.23
N ALA A 538 26.67 -19.81 -2.16
CA ALA A 538 27.89 -20.51 -1.79
C ALA A 538 28.33 -21.53 -2.87
N GLU A 539 27.38 -22.26 -3.47
CA GLU A 539 27.67 -23.17 -4.58
C GLU A 539 28.07 -22.41 -5.86
N GLN A 540 27.45 -21.27 -6.14
CA GLN A 540 27.81 -20.43 -7.28
C GLN A 540 29.22 -19.86 -7.15
N GLU A 541 29.58 -19.37 -5.95
CA GLU A 541 30.92 -18.89 -5.64
C GLU A 541 31.94 -20.04 -5.71
N ALA A 542 31.61 -21.23 -5.20
CA ALA A 542 32.45 -22.42 -5.33
C ALA A 542 32.64 -22.84 -6.79
N GLY A 543 31.60 -22.72 -7.63
CA GLY A 543 31.66 -23.01 -9.06
C GLY A 543 32.45 -22.00 -9.86
N GLU A 544 32.33 -20.70 -9.55
CA GLU A 544 33.13 -19.63 -10.17
C GLU A 544 34.62 -19.78 -9.82
N LEU A 545 34.94 -20.17 -8.57
CA LEU A 545 36.31 -20.47 -8.14
C LEU A 545 36.89 -21.72 -8.81
N ALA A 546 36.08 -22.76 -9.02
CA ALA A 546 36.51 -23.99 -9.70
C ALA A 546 36.73 -23.82 -11.22
N LEU A 547 36.16 -22.78 -11.83
CA LEU A 547 36.38 -22.43 -13.25
C LEU A 547 37.54 -21.45 -13.44
N ALA A 548 37.98 -20.79 -12.36
CA ALA A 548 39.06 -19.80 -12.37
C ALA A 548 40.43 -20.36 -11.97
N GLY A 549 40.48 -21.57 -11.40
CA GLY A 549 41.70 -22.35 -11.14
C GLY A 549 41.89 -23.44 -12.19
#